data_AF-M2YCG8-F1
#
_entry.id   AF-M2YCG8-F1
#
_cell.length_a   1.000
_cell.length_b   1.000
_cell.length_c   1.000
_cell.angle_alpha   90.00
_cell.angle_beta   90.00
_cell.angle_gamma   90.00
#
_symmetry.space_group_name_H-M   'P 1'
#
loop_
_entity.id
_entity.type
_entity.pdbx_description
1 polymer ?
#
loop_
_entity_poly.entity_id
_entity_poly.type
_entity_poly.pdbx_seq_one_letter_code
_entity_poly.pdbx_strand_id
1 'polypeptide(L)'
;MITTVQRTTAAEALREAESGPRTGFPCLLPGISLIPTRTGLLAFGAAQPQVFGGKAAHTVLPAVLRAMDGTRDTAGIAELLGLPVKTVDAVHALARSRDLLCSGPVPGDHTGRWLARSGTVTAKVRDTDSRDSRRTRVKLTGDPGLAAELSELLAVDGVRGEVLDRAGCADSDLVLVVLNGQEPVAELAALDRELAEAGVAWLRVLVHEGGAELGPWFGPRDELRYADWWPVNPPHAAAAPATPDREAALGFAALEIINLLSGAGRPVSTSAVAEFDAATGACRRRPRAPRPREGESLCLALDYVARQSTPDSQLPQFLLAPEPDPTAIEPVDSPELTRLLGSAFPGDVDRSLNAYVLGENDGAHLYLPEKEGLIDLAGVADVTRWRRRHADGAFAVIAVSVTVPAHTSGTTVRDGLLHTGAAVQRLLAAAADLGLHVRDGLAGSLGDLGDALGLLPHAETLLEIVVLDREPGDER
;
A
#
# COMPACT_ATOMS: atom_id res chain seq x y z
N MET A 1 7.47 -16.34 3.38
CA MET A 1 6.27 -15.52 3.65
C MET A 1 6.28 -15.20 5.15
N ILE A 2 6.75 -14.01 5.51
CA ILE A 2 6.81 -13.55 6.91
C ILE A 2 5.50 -12.81 7.16
N THR A 3 4.62 -13.38 7.97
CA THR A 3 3.33 -12.77 8.32
C THR A 3 3.55 -11.83 9.50
N THR A 4 3.48 -10.52 9.28
CA THR A 4 3.53 -9.53 10.37
C THR A 4 2.32 -9.71 11.27
N VAL A 5 2.54 -10.16 12.52
CA VAL A 5 1.46 -10.40 13.48
C VAL A 5 1.17 -9.12 14.25
N GLN A 6 0.05 -8.45 13.94
CA GLN A 6 -0.43 -7.32 14.74
C GLN A 6 -0.94 -7.80 16.11
N ARG A 7 -0.26 -7.40 17.19
CA ARG A 7 -0.70 -7.61 18.58
C ARG A 7 -1.41 -6.34 19.08
N THR A 8 -2.73 -6.38 19.20
CA THR A 8 -3.53 -5.36 19.88
C THR A 8 -4.12 -6.02 21.11
N THR A 9 -4.04 -5.35 22.26
CA THR A 9 -4.64 -5.87 23.49
C THR A 9 -6.15 -5.64 23.48
N ALA A 10 -6.91 -6.49 24.18
CA ALA A 10 -8.36 -6.30 24.31
C ALA A 10 -8.74 -4.94 24.93
N ALA A 11 -7.87 -4.38 25.78
CA ALA A 11 -8.08 -3.09 26.43
C ALA A 11 -7.88 -1.88 25.50
N GLU A 12 -7.04 -2.01 24.47
CA GLU A 12 -6.89 -1.00 23.41
C GLU A 12 -8.08 -1.07 22.44
N ALA A 13 -8.46 -2.28 22.02
CA ALA A 13 -9.63 -2.47 21.15
C ALA A 13 -10.94 -1.97 21.78
N LEU A 14 -11.10 -2.12 23.10
CA LEU A 14 -12.25 -1.57 23.84
C LEU A 14 -12.28 -0.04 23.81
N ARG A 15 -11.13 0.63 23.99
CA ARG A 15 -11.03 2.09 23.95
C ARG A 15 -11.33 2.65 22.56
N GLU A 16 -10.87 1.99 21.50
CA GLU A 16 -11.22 2.35 20.12
C GLU A 16 -12.71 2.15 19.84
N ALA A 17 -13.31 1.04 20.29
CA ALA A 17 -14.70 0.73 20.01
C ALA A 17 -15.71 1.61 20.76
N GLU A 18 -15.35 2.15 21.93
CA GLU A 18 -16.19 3.12 22.67
C GLU A 18 -16.41 4.43 21.90
N SER A 19 -15.53 4.74 20.93
CA SER A 19 -15.60 5.95 20.10
C SER A 19 -16.42 5.79 18.80
N GLY A 20 -16.78 4.56 18.41
CA GLY A 20 -17.46 4.26 17.15
C GLY A 20 -18.98 4.08 17.26
N PRO A 21 -19.74 4.28 16.16
CA PRO A 21 -21.18 4.03 16.15
C PRO A 21 -21.48 2.54 16.40
N ARG A 22 -22.31 2.25 17.41
CA ARG A 22 -22.76 0.89 17.74
C ARG A 22 -23.59 0.30 16.60
N THR A 23 -23.09 -0.74 15.96
CA THR A 23 -23.89 -1.57 15.04
C THR A 23 -24.82 -2.44 15.87
N GLY A 24 -26.13 -2.25 15.71
CA GLY A 24 -27.14 -2.88 16.57
C GLY A 24 -27.14 -4.42 16.54
N PHE A 25 -26.73 -5.01 15.42
CA PHE A 25 -26.75 -6.47 15.22
C PHE A 25 -25.41 -6.95 14.62
N PRO A 26 -24.41 -7.31 15.45
CA PRO A 26 -23.12 -7.76 14.95
C PRO A 26 -23.23 -9.06 14.17
N CYS A 27 -22.60 -9.09 13.00
CA CYS A 27 -22.54 -10.25 12.13
C CYS A 27 -21.09 -10.56 11.77
N LEU A 28 -20.63 -11.79 12.06
CA LEU A 28 -19.33 -12.28 11.63
C LEU A 28 -19.30 -12.36 10.11
N LEU A 29 -18.20 -11.91 9.52
CA LEU A 29 -18.04 -11.95 8.08
C LEU A 29 -18.28 -13.36 7.52
N PRO A 30 -19.01 -13.47 6.40
CA PRO A 30 -19.27 -14.75 5.77
C PRO A 30 -17.97 -15.41 5.30
N GLY A 31 -17.84 -16.71 5.49
CA GLY A 31 -16.66 -17.46 5.05
C GLY A 31 -15.42 -17.30 5.94
N ILE A 32 -15.52 -16.57 7.05
CA ILE A 32 -14.49 -16.60 8.09
C ILE A 32 -14.46 -17.99 8.73
N SER A 33 -13.29 -18.62 8.65
CA SER A 33 -12.99 -19.87 9.33
C SER A 33 -12.31 -19.57 10.66
N LEU A 34 -12.93 -20.01 11.75
CA LEU A 34 -12.38 -19.91 13.11
C LEU A 34 -11.66 -21.23 13.45
N ILE A 35 -10.33 -21.21 13.38
CA ILE A 35 -9.46 -22.38 13.51
C ILE A 35 -8.76 -22.32 14.87
N PRO A 36 -9.09 -23.21 15.82
CA PRO A 36 -8.34 -23.32 17.07
C PRO A 36 -6.89 -23.71 16.80
N THR A 37 -5.95 -23.08 17.49
CA THR A 37 -4.53 -23.42 17.43
C THR A 37 -4.02 -23.78 18.82
N ARG A 38 -2.77 -24.24 18.94
CA ARG A 38 -2.16 -24.52 20.26
C ARG A 38 -2.05 -23.28 21.15
N THR A 39 -1.93 -22.10 20.55
CA THR A 39 -1.66 -20.83 21.25
C THR A 39 -2.86 -19.89 21.31
N GLY A 40 -3.97 -20.23 20.63
CA GLY A 40 -5.20 -19.45 20.67
C GLY A 40 -6.16 -19.79 19.52
N LEU A 41 -6.52 -18.77 18.75
CA LEU A 41 -7.49 -18.85 17.66
C LEU A 41 -6.97 -18.11 16.42
N LEU A 42 -7.06 -18.74 15.26
CA LEU A 42 -6.85 -18.11 13.96
C LEU A 42 -8.22 -17.85 13.31
N ALA A 43 -8.51 -16.59 12.98
CA ALA A 43 -9.60 -16.24 12.07
C ALA A 43 -9.03 -16.07 10.66
N PHE A 44 -9.40 -16.99 9.78
CA PHE A 44 -8.93 -17.06 8.40
C PHE A 44 -10.05 -16.70 7.42
N GLY A 45 -9.72 -16.00 6.34
CA GLY A 45 -10.68 -15.58 5.31
C GLY A 45 -11.07 -14.10 5.33
N ALA A 46 -10.54 -13.32 6.27
CA ALA A 46 -10.55 -11.85 6.19
C ALA A 46 -9.43 -11.36 5.25
N ALA A 47 -9.42 -10.06 4.91
CA ALA A 47 -8.35 -9.45 4.11
C ALA A 47 -6.93 -9.77 4.63
N GLN A 48 -6.79 -9.87 5.96
CA GLN A 48 -5.59 -10.40 6.60
C GLN A 48 -5.99 -11.45 7.65
N PRO A 49 -5.30 -12.61 7.72
CA PRO A 49 -5.52 -13.57 8.79
C PRO A 49 -5.27 -12.95 10.17
N GLN A 50 -6.19 -13.18 11.11
CA GLN A 50 -6.10 -12.62 12.46
C GLN A 50 -5.77 -13.72 13.45
N VAL A 51 -4.70 -13.52 14.24
CA VAL A 51 -4.29 -14.45 15.29
C VAL A 51 -4.61 -13.85 16.65
N PHE A 52 -5.45 -14.54 17.40
CA PHE A 52 -5.80 -14.20 18.76
C PHE A 52 -5.10 -15.15 19.72
N GLY A 53 -4.48 -14.60 20.76
CA GLY A 53 -3.79 -15.38 21.79
C GLY A 53 -4.48 -15.32 23.15
N GLY A 54 -4.07 -16.22 24.04
CA GLY A 54 -4.47 -16.20 25.46
C GLY A 54 -5.74 -16.99 25.76
N LYS A 55 -6.08 -17.07 27.06
CA LYS A 55 -7.16 -17.94 27.56
C LYS A 55 -8.51 -17.66 26.89
N ALA A 56 -8.86 -16.39 26.73
CA ALA A 56 -10.12 -15.98 26.12
C ALA A 56 -10.24 -16.40 24.65
N ALA A 57 -9.11 -16.49 23.91
CA ALA A 57 -9.09 -16.97 22.53
C ALA A 57 -9.50 -18.45 22.41
N HIS A 58 -9.25 -19.25 23.45
CA HIS A 58 -9.65 -20.67 23.48
C HIS A 58 -11.08 -20.88 23.97
N THR A 59 -11.56 -20.04 24.88
CA THR A 59 -12.81 -20.32 25.61
C THR A 59 -13.98 -19.46 25.15
N VAL A 60 -13.81 -18.13 25.15
CA VAL A 60 -14.91 -17.17 24.98
C VAL A 60 -15.03 -16.72 23.54
N LEU A 61 -13.91 -16.34 22.92
CA LEU A 61 -13.87 -15.71 21.60
C LEU A 61 -14.52 -16.57 20.50
N PRO A 62 -14.25 -17.89 20.38
CA PRO A 62 -14.84 -18.70 19.32
C PRO A 62 -16.37 -18.84 19.46
N ALA A 63 -16.88 -18.92 20.70
CA ALA A 63 -18.30 -19.05 20.95
C ALA A 63 -19.05 -17.74 20.65
N VAL A 64 -18.51 -16.61 21.11
CA VAL A 64 -19.10 -15.29 20.89
C VAL A 64 -19.08 -14.92 19.40
N LEU A 65 -17.96 -15.12 18.69
CA LEU A 65 -17.89 -14.83 17.25
C LEU A 65 -18.88 -15.67 16.43
N ARG A 66 -19.11 -16.93 16.79
CA ARG A 66 -20.11 -17.78 16.10
C ARG A 66 -21.55 -17.35 16.38
N ALA A 67 -21.81 -16.70 17.51
CA ALA A 67 -23.13 -16.19 17.87
C ALA A 67 -23.44 -14.81 17.24
N MET A 68 -22.45 -14.14 16.66
CA MET A 68 -22.62 -12.92 15.88
C MET A 68 -23.14 -13.27 14.49
N ASP A 69 -24.43 -13.60 14.38
CA ASP A 69 -25.09 -13.98 13.13
C ASP A 69 -25.88 -12.83 12.48
N GLY A 70 -25.83 -11.64 13.07
CA GLY A 70 -26.60 -10.47 12.60
C GLY A 70 -28.08 -10.48 12.97
N THR A 71 -28.55 -11.44 13.79
CA THR A 71 -29.96 -11.53 14.23
C THR A 71 -30.17 -11.08 15.67
N ARG A 72 -29.10 -10.95 16.46
CA ARG A 72 -29.13 -10.54 17.87
C ARG A 72 -28.17 -9.39 18.12
N ASP A 73 -28.51 -8.54 19.09
CA ASP A 73 -27.61 -7.54 19.63
C ASP A 73 -26.65 -8.16 20.67
N THR A 74 -25.74 -7.37 21.25
CA THR A 74 -24.75 -7.90 22.21
C THR A 74 -25.40 -8.41 23.50
N ALA A 75 -26.56 -7.86 23.90
CA ALA A 75 -27.31 -8.32 25.06
C ALA A 75 -27.95 -9.70 24.83
N GLY A 76 -28.57 -9.90 23.66
CA GLY A 76 -29.15 -11.19 23.28
C GLY A 76 -28.09 -12.29 23.08
N ILE A 77 -26.91 -11.94 22.59
CA ILE A 77 -25.77 -12.89 22.50
C ILE A 77 -25.25 -13.26 23.90
N ALA A 78 -25.16 -12.28 24.80
CA ALA A 78 -24.75 -12.52 26.19
C ALA A 78 -25.71 -13.46 26.93
N GLU A 79 -27.02 -13.24 26.77
CA GLU A 79 -28.05 -14.13 27.31
C GLU A 79 -27.92 -15.55 26.74
N LEU A 80 -27.80 -15.67 25.41
CA LEU A 80 -27.67 -16.97 24.73
C LEU A 80 -26.48 -17.80 25.24
N LEU A 81 -25.36 -17.15 25.53
CA LEU A 81 -24.11 -17.81 25.93
C LEU A 81 -23.90 -17.87 27.44
N GLY A 82 -24.81 -17.29 28.24
CA GLY A 82 -24.64 -17.18 29.69
C GLY A 82 -23.42 -16.36 30.11
N LEU A 83 -23.07 -15.33 29.32
CA LEU A 83 -21.90 -14.49 29.54
C LEU A 83 -22.29 -13.07 30.00
N PRO A 84 -21.41 -12.35 30.72
CA PRO A 84 -21.63 -10.93 30.97
C PRO A 84 -21.68 -10.12 29.67
N VAL A 85 -22.63 -9.18 29.56
CA VAL A 85 -22.76 -8.29 28.38
C VAL A 85 -21.45 -7.59 28.06
N LYS A 86 -20.72 -7.10 29.08
CA LYS A 86 -19.40 -6.48 28.91
C LYS A 86 -18.37 -7.37 28.20
N THR A 87 -18.45 -8.69 28.41
CA THR A 87 -17.56 -9.66 27.75
C THR A 87 -17.90 -9.76 26.27
N VAL A 88 -19.19 -9.74 25.91
CA VAL A 88 -19.64 -9.77 24.51
C VAL A 88 -19.31 -8.45 23.82
N ASP A 89 -19.52 -7.31 24.50
CA ASP A 89 -19.14 -5.99 24.00
C ASP A 89 -17.62 -5.91 23.72
N ALA A 90 -16.78 -6.48 24.60
CA ALA A 90 -15.34 -6.54 24.39
C ALA A 90 -14.94 -7.37 23.17
N VAL A 91 -15.62 -8.50 22.93
CA VAL A 91 -15.41 -9.31 21.73
C VAL A 91 -15.91 -8.59 20.48
N HIS A 92 -17.06 -7.92 20.55
CA HIS A 92 -17.60 -7.10 19.46
C HIS A 92 -16.61 -6.01 19.07
N ALA A 93 -16.11 -5.26 20.05
CA ALA A 93 -15.06 -4.25 19.87
C ALA A 93 -13.82 -4.80 19.18
N LEU A 94 -13.28 -5.91 19.68
CA LEU A 94 -12.11 -6.57 19.12
C LEU A 94 -12.34 -7.10 17.69
N ALA A 95 -13.49 -7.73 17.45
CA ALA A 95 -13.82 -8.26 16.13
C ALA A 95 -14.00 -7.13 15.12
N ARG A 96 -14.57 -5.99 15.55
CA ARG A 96 -14.71 -4.80 14.73
C ARG A 96 -13.37 -4.16 14.40
N SER A 97 -12.47 -3.98 15.36
CA SER A 97 -11.15 -3.38 15.11
C SER A 97 -10.24 -4.27 14.25
N ARG A 98 -10.57 -5.56 14.12
CA ARG A 98 -9.90 -6.52 13.23
C ARG A 98 -10.65 -6.78 11.93
N ASP A 99 -11.61 -5.93 11.58
CA ASP A 99 -12.39 -5.99 10.35
C ASP A 99 -13.11 -7.34 10.14
N LEU A 100 -13.47 -8.05 11.23
CA LEU A 100 -14.11 -9.38 11.15
C LEU A 100 -15.63 -9.31 11.06
N LEU A 101 -16.23 -8.13 11.17
CA LEU A 101 -17.69 -7.97 11.21
C LEU A 101 -18.25 -7.21 10.00
N CYS A 102 -19.51 -7.47 9.68
CA CYS A 102 -20.36 -6.69 8.78
C CYS A 102 -21.65 -6.23 9.45
N SER A 103 -22.33 -5.26 8.84
CA SER A 103 -23.61 -4.72 9.31
C SER A 103 -24.78 -5.49 8.71
N GLY A 104 -25.65 -6.06 9.56
CA GLY A 104 -26.89 -6.70 9.12
C GLY A 104 -26.71 -8.15 8.64
N PRO A 105 -27.78 -8.77 8.10
CA PRO A 105 -27.74 -10.17 7.66
C PRO A 105 -26.82 -10.35 6.45
N VAL A 106 -26.00 -11.39 6.50
CA VAL A 106 -25.11 -11.82 5.42
C VAL A 106 -25.86 -11.98 4.10
N PRO A 107 -25.37 -11.38 2.99
CA PRO A 107 -25.87 -11.70 1.66
C PRO A 107 -25.77 -13.21 1.36
N GLY A 108 -26.85 -13.77 0.82
CA GLY A 108 -26.93 -15.20 0.54
C GLY A 108 -26.01 -15.66 -0.61
N ASP A 109 -25.67 -14.75 -1.53
CA ASP A 109 -24.91 -15.03 -2.76
C ASP A 109 -23.39 -15.01 -2.58
N HIS A 110 -22.66 -15.61 -3.52
CA HIS A 110 -21.20 -15.75 -3.44
C HIS A 110 -20.47 -14.40 -3.58
N THR A 111 -20.96 -13.52 -4.46
CA THR A 111 -20.42 -12.17 -4.68
C THR A 111 -20.55 -11.29 -3.45
N GLY A 112 -21.73 -11.23 -2.81
CA GLY A 112 -21.93 -10.45 -1.60
C GLY A 112 -21.04 -10.91 -0.45
N ARG A 113 -20.78 -12.23 -0.35
CA ARG A 113 -19.82 -12.78 0.62
C ARG A 113 -18.37 -12.44 0.28
N TRP A 114 -17.99 -12.39 -1.00
CA TRP A 114 -16.66 -11.97 -1.41
C TRP A 114 -16.44 -10.47 -1.13
N LEU A 115 -17.37 -9.61 -1.54
CA LEU A 115 -17.32 -8.16 -1.28
C LEU A 115 -17.25 -7.84 0.22
N ALA A 116 -18.05 -8.51 1.04
CA ALA A 116 -18.02 -8.35 2.49
C ALA A 116 -16.64 -8.68 3.09
N ARG A 117 -15.92 -9.66 2.52
CA ARG A 117 -14.57 -10.04 2.97
C ARG A 117 -13.48 -9.08 2.49
N SER A 118 -13.62 -8.58 1.26
CA SER A 118 -12.63 -7.73 0.61
C SER A 118 -12.67 -6.30 1.12
N GLY A 119 -13.80 -5.84 1.66
CA GLY A 119 -13.97 -4.51 2.25
C GLY A 119 -13.04 -4.19 3.42
N THR A 120 -12.65 -2.93 3.55
CA THR A 120 -12.19 -2.33 4.82
C THR A 120 -13.39 -1.96 5.69
N VAL A 121 -13.24 -1.77 7.02
CA VAL A 121 -14.37 -1.36 7.90
C VAL A 121 -15.12 -0.11 7.39
N THR A 122 -14.44 0.83 6.73
CA THR A 122 -15.08 2.00 6.09
C THR A 122 -15.92 1.63 4.86
N ALA A 123 -15.49 0.66 4.06
CA ALA A 123 -16.28 0.10 2.96
C ALA A 123 -17.48 -0.73 3.46
N LYS A 124 -17.34 -1.43 4.59
CA LYS A 124 -18.40 -2.25 5.21
C LYS A 124 -19.49 -1.43 5.90
N VAL A 125 -19.17 -0.23 6.37
CA VAL A 125 -20.17 0.73 6.89
C VAL A 125 -20.92 1.42 5.75
N ARG A 126 -20.27 1.64 4.60
CA ARG A 126 -20.95 2.11 3.38
C ARG A 126 -21.96 1.12 2.83
N ASP A 127 -21.89 -0.18 3.16
CA ASP A 127 -22.78 -1.19 2.57
C ASP A 127 -24.26 -1.06 2.99
N THR A 128 -24.55 -0.40 4.12
CA THR A 128 -25.93 -0.01 4.45
C THR A 128 -26.46 1.17 3.60
N ASP A 129 -25.56 1.93 2.97
CA ASP A 129 -25.85 3.04 2.04
C ASP A 129 -25.43 2.76 0.58
N SER A 130 -24.86 1.60 0.26
CA SER A 130 -24.14 1.26 -1.01
C SER A 130 -25.05 1.04 -2.23
N ARG A 131 -26.26 1.59 -2.22
CA ARG A 131 -27.05 1.76 -3.44
C ARG A 131 -26.33 2.63 -4.50
N ASP A 132 -25.22 3.29 -4.15
CA ASP A 132 -24.49 4.21 -5.03
C ASP A 132 -23.49 3.52 -5.98
N SER A 133 -22.86 2.38 -5.64
CA SER A 133 -21.94 1.69 -6.58
C SER A 133 -22.65 1.11 -7.81
N ARG A 134 -23.97 0.86 -7.70
CA ARG A 134 -24.84 0.44 -8.80
C ARG A 134 -25.21 1.57 -9.77
N ARG A 135 -24.74 2.81 -9.54
CA ARG A 135 -25.01 3.98 -10.39
C ARG A 135 -23.84 4.42 -11.24
N THR A 136 -22.63 3.95 -10.96
CA THR A 136 -21.45 4.30 -11.75
C THR A 136 -21.61 3.78 -13.17
N ARG A 137 -21.69 4.69 -14.15
CA ARG A 137 -21.78 4.38 -15.57
C ARG A 137 -20.37 4.07 -16.09
N VAL A 138 -20.09 2.79 -16.25
CA VAL A 138 -18.82 2.28 -16.77
C VAL A 138 -18.98 2.02 -18.27
N LYS A 139 -18.12 2.64 -19.07
CA LYS A 139 -18.06 2.40 -20.52
C LYS A 139 -16.76 1.72 -20.89
N LEU A 140 -16.82 0.75 -21.80
CA LEU A 140 -15.66 -0.01 -22.27
C LEU A 140 -15.41 0.31 -23.74
N THR A 141 -14.16 0.57 -24.10
CA THR A 141 -13.75 0.82 -25.48
C THR A 141 -12.40 0.15 -25.78
N GLY A 142 -11.96 0.15 -27.05
CA GLY A 142 -10.73 -0.51 -27.50
C GLY A 142 -11.00 -1.82 -28.25
N ASP A 143 -10.34 -2.92 -27.87
CA ASP A 143 -10.54 -4.24 -28.47
C ASP A 143 -11.96 -4.75 -28.15
N PRO A 144 -12.83 -4.95 -29.16
CA PRO A 144 -14.25 -5.26 -28.92
C PRO A 144 -14.45 -6.66 -28.32
N GLY A 145 -13.57 -7.62 -28.61
CA GLY A 145 -13.67 -8.98 -28.08
C GLY A 145 -13.32 -9.03 -26.60
N LEU A 146 -12.21 -8.39 -26.21
CA LEU A 146 -11.81 -8.28 -24.81
C LEU A 146 -12.76 -7.39 -24.01
N ALA A 147 -13.24 -6.29 -24.58
CA ALA A 147 -14.20 -5.42 -23.93
C ALA A 147 -15.52 -6.15 -23.64
N ALA A 148 -16.04 -6.95 -24.58
CA ALA A 148 -17.22 -7.77 -24.36
C ALA A 148 -17.04 -8.77 -23.22
N GLU A 149 -15.94 -9.54 -23.24
CA GLU A 149 -15.64 -10.52 -22.18
C GLU A 149 -15.44 -9.88 -20.81
N LEU A 150 -14.70 -8.76 -20.74
CA LEU A 150 -14.54 -8.01 -19.49
C LEU A 150 -15.89 -7.49 -18.98
N SER A 151 -16.75 -7.00 -19.88
CA SER A 151 -18.10 -6.54 -19.52
C SER A 151 -18.95 -7.68 -18.96
N GLU A 152 -18.85 -8.90 -19.50
CA GLU A 152 -19.53 -10.07 -18.97
C GLU A 152 -19.04 -10.43 -17.56
N LEU A 153 -17.72 -10.40 -17.33
CA LEU A 153 -17.13 -10.63 -16.01
C LEU A 153 -17.61 -9.58 -14.99
N LEU A 154 -17.61 -8.30 -15.36
CA LEU A 154 -18.09 -7.22 -14.49
C LEU A 154 -19.60 -7.35 -14.17
N ALA A 155 -20.40 -7.85 -15.12
CA ALA A 155 -21.83 -8.03 -14.93
C ALA A 155 -22.17 -9.09 -13.88
N VAL A 156 -21.32 -10.12 -13.70
CA VAL A 156 -21.47 -11.13 -12.63
C VAL A 156 -21.50 -10.46 -11.25
N ASP A 157 -20.71 -9.41 -11.07
CA ASP A 157 -20.59 -8.68 -9.81
C ASP A 157 -21.47 -7.43 -9.74
N GLY A 158 -22.46 -7.32 -10.66
CA GLY A 158 -23.46 -6.27 -10.66
C GLY A 158 -23.00 -4.93 -11.23
N VAL A 159 -21.79 -4.86 -11.79
CA VAL A 159 -21.27 -3.70 -12.53
C VAL A 159 -21.71 -3.82 -13.99
N ARG A 160 -22.55 -2.88 -14.45
CA ARG A 160 -22.96 -2.84 -15.86
C ARG A 160 -21.97 -2.01 -16.66
N GLY A 161 -21.13 -2.70 -17.43
CA GLY A 161 -20.33 -2.10 -18.49
C GLY A 161 -21.13 -1.96 -19.78
N GLU A 162 -21.04 -0.82 -20.45
CA GLU A 162 -21.52 -0.65 -21.82
C GLU A 162 -20.34 -0.63 -22.79
N VAL A 163 -20.27 -1.60 -23.71
CA VAL A 163 -19.23 -1.65 -24.73
C VAL A 163 -19.59 -0.70 -25.86
N LEU A 164 -18.76 0.31 -26.09
CA LEU A 164 -19.01 1.39 -27.04
C LEU A 164 -17.78 1.67 -27.89
N ASP A 165 -18.04 2.26 -29.04
CA ASP A 165 -17.00 2.98 -29.75
C ASP A 165 -16.60 4.27 -28.99
N ARG A 166 -15.50 4.87 -29.42
CA ARG A 166 -14.95 6.08 -28.80
C ARG A 166 -15.95 7.23 -28.69
N ALA A 167 -16.92 7.33 -29.62
CA ALA A 167 -17.84 8.47 -29.69
C ALA A 167 -18.83 8.52 -28.52
N GLY A 168 -19.00 7.42 -27.78
CA GLY A 168 -19.90 7.32 -26.63
C GLY A 168 -19.25 7.51 -25.27
N CYS A 169 -17.98 7.88 -25.15
CA CYS A 169 -17.26 7.84 -23.85
C CYS A 169 -17.42 9.09 -22.96
N ALA A 170 -17.96 10.19 -23.47
CA ALA A 170 -17.97 11.48 -22.77
C ALA A 170 -19.07 11.65 -21.69
N ASP A 171 -20.05 10.76 -21.67
CA ASP A 171 -21.19 10.75 -20.72
C ASP A 171 -21.07 9.66 -19.64
N SER A 172 -19.90 9.02 -19.50
CA SER A 172 -19.60 8.03 -18.45
C SER A 172 -19.06 8.66 -17.17
N ASP A 173 -19.09 7.88 -16.08
CA ASP A 173 -18.37 8.22 -14.85
C ASP A 173 -16.95 7.62 -14.85
N LEU A 174 -16.75 6.50 -15.56
CA LEU A 174 -15.47 5.85 -15.80
C LEU A 174 -15.43 5.21 -17.19
N VAL A 175 -14.33 5.40 -17.92
CA VAL A 175 -14.04 4.71 -19.18
C VAL A 175 -12.93 3.67 -18.96
N LEU A 176 -13.17 2.43 -19.36
CA LEU A 176 -12.17 1.37 -19.41
C LEU A 176 -11.68 1.24 -20.84
N VAL A 177 -10.38 1.44 -21.06
CA VAL A 177 -9.77 1.31 -22.38
C VAL A 177 -9.04 -0.03 -22.44
N VAL A 178 -9.66 -1.00 -23.12
CA VAL A 178 -9.21 -2.39 -23.19
C VAL A 178 -8.37 -2.61 -24.45
N LEU A 179 -7.11 -2.96 -24.25
CA LEU A 179 -6.08 -3.07 -25.28
C LEU A 179 -5.61 -4.53 -25.40
N ASN A 180 -5.27 -4.95 -26.61
CA ASN A 180 -4.86 -6.32 -26.93
C ASN A 180 -3.43 -6.36 -27.47
N GLY A 181 -2.44 -6.39 -26.57
CA GLY A 181 -1.01 -6.45 -26.89
C GLY A 181 -0.42 -5.21 -27.59
N GLN A 182 -1.28 -4.35 -28.14
CA GLN A 182 -0.92 -3.16 -28.90
C GLN A 182 -1.53 -1.93 -28.27
N GLU A 183 -0.73 -0.86 -28.24
CA GLU A 183 -1.11 0.39 -27.61
C GLU A 183 -1.00 1.54 -28.60
N PRO A 184 -2.12 2.04 -29.15
CA PRO A 184 -2.12 3.10 -30.15
C PRO A 184 -1.88 4.47 -29.48
N VAL A 185 -0.61 4.75 -29.16
CA VAL A 185 -0.16 5.88 -28.33
C VAL A 185 -0.78 7.22 -28.75
N ALA A 186 -0.78 7.54 -30.04
CA ALA A 186 -1.32 8.80 -30.55
C ALA A 186 -2.85 8.92 -30.34
N GLU A 187 -3.56 7.80 -30.52
CA GLU A 187 -5.01 7.75 -30.33
C GLU A 187 -5.39 7.86 -28.86
N LEU A 188 -4.61 7.22 -27.97
CA LEU A 188 -4.79 7.28 -26.53
C LEU A 188 -4.44 8.65 -25.95
N ALA A 189 -3.39 9.31 -26.45
CA ALA A 189 -3.07 10.68 -26.06
C ALA A 189 -4.16 11.68 -26.52
N ALA A 190 -4.84 11.42 -27.63
CA ALA A 190 -6.00 12.19 -28.04
C ALA A 190 -7.22 11.89 -27.14
N LEU A 191 -7.45 10.62 -26.81
CA LEU A 191 -8.56 10.20 -25.94
C LEU A 191 -8.42 10.78 -24.53
N ASP A 192 -7.22 10.74 -23.96
CA ASP A 192 -6.93 11.31 -22.65
C ASP A 192 -7.30 12.79 -22.56
N ARG A 193 -7.00 13.57 -23.61
CA ARG A 193 -7.41 14.98 -23.71
C ARG A 193 -8.92 15.15 -23.81
N GLU A 194 -9.58 14.38 -24.67
CA GLU A 194 -11.04 14.42 -24.82
C GLU A 194 -11.77 14.10 -23.51
N LEU A 195 -11.33 13.07 -22.79
CA LEU A 195 -11.93 12.67 -21.52
C LEU A 195 -11.60 13.66 -20.39
N ALA A 196 -10.38 14.22 -20.37
CA ALA A 196 -10.02 15.27 -19.44
C ALA A 196 -10.88 16.53 -19.63
N GLU A 197 -11.11 16.96 -20.87
CA GLU A 197 -11.99 18.09 -21.21
C GLU A 197 -13.45 17.81 -20.83
N ALA A 198 -13.90 16.56 -20.98
CA ALA A 198 -15.24 16.12 -20.55
C ALA A 198 -15.37 15.90 -19.04
N GLY A 199 -14.27 15.97 -18.28
CA GLY A 199 -14.28 15.71 -16.84
C GLY A 199 -14.46 14.22 -16.48
N VAL A 200 -14.14 13.31 -17.40
CA VAL A 200 -14.31 11.86 -17.26
C VAL A 200 -12.99 11.20 -16.95
N ALA A 201 -12.98 10.30 -15.96
CA ALA A 201 -11.81 9.49 -15.65
C ALA A 201 -11.73 8.26 -16.55
N TRP A 202 -10.51 7.78 -16.81
CA TRP A 202 -10.33 6.52 -17.52
C TRP A 202 -9.23 5.64 -16.93
N LEU A 203 -9.37 4.33 -17.17
CA LEU A 203 -8.44 3.31 -16.72
C LEU A 203 -7.95 2.51 -17.92
N ARG A 204 -6.63 2.42 -18.06
CA ARG A 204 -5.96 1.57 -19.04
C ARG A 204 -6.03 0.10 -18.62
N VAL A 205 -6.41 -0.78 -19.55
CA VAL A 205 -6.42 -2.23 -19.38
C VAL A 205 -5.69 -2.86 -20.55
N LEU A 206 -4.42 -3.23 -20.40
CA LEU A 206 -3.66 -3.92 -21.44
C LEU A 206 -3.62 -5.42 -21.16
N VAL A 207 -4.19 -6.22 -22.04
CA VAL A 207 -4.12 -7.69 -22.01
C VAL A 207 -3.13 -8.14 -23.08
N HIS A 208 -2.23 -9.07 -22.74
CA HIS A 208 -1.19 -9.56 -23.64
C HIS A 208 -0.85 -11.04 -23.41
N GLU A 209 -0.01 -11.64 -24.27
CA GLU A 209 0.33 -13.08 -24.22
C GLU A 209 0.80 -13.58 -22.85
N GLY A 210 1.57 -12.76 -22.12
CA GLY A 210 2.09 -13.08 -20.79
C GLY A 210 1.20 -12.69 -19.60
N GLY A 211 0.05 -12.04 -19.80
CA GLY A 211 -0.84 -11.62 -18.73
C GLY A 211 -1.52 -10.27 -18.96
N ALA A 212 -1.55 -9.41 -17.94
CA ALA A 212 -2.23 -8.12 -18.00
C ALA A 212 -1.49 -7.00 -17.25
N GLU A 213 -1.62 -5.79 -17.75
CA GLU A 213 -1.30 -4.56 -17.04
C GLU A 213 -2.59 -3.76 -16.83
N LEU A 214 -2.83 -3.32 -15.60
CA LEU A 214 -3.94 -2.44 -15.26
C LEU A 214 -3.41 -1.10 -14.75
N GLY A 215 -3.91 -0.04 -15.36
CA GLY A 215 -3.53 1.32 -15.03
C GLY A 215 -2.39 1.90 -15.88
N PRO A 216 -1.99 3.13 -15.56
CA PRO A 216 -2.52 3.90 -14.43
C PRO A 216 -3.95 4.39 -14.68
N TRP A 217 -4.66 4.71 -13.60
CA TRP A 217 -5.88 5.49 -13.66
C TRP A 217 -5.55 6.96 -13.95
N PHE A 218 -6.25 7.55 -14.91
CA PHE A 218 -6.14 8.94 -15.31
C PHE A 218 -7.39 9.69 -14.90
N GLY A 219 -7.23 10.60 -13.95
CA GLY A 219 -8.33 11.40 -13.42
C GLY A 219 -8.54 12.72 -14.18
N PRO A 220 -9.76 13.28 -14.17
CA PRO A 220 -10.01 14.58 -14.79
C PRO A 220 -9.25 15.72 -14.09
N ARG A 221 -9.04 15.60 -12.77
CA ARG A 221 -8.31 16.55 -11.92
C ARG A 221 -6.85 16.15 -11.67
N ASP A 222 -6.40 15.09 -12.32
CA ASP A 222 -5.05 14.60 -12.20
C ASP A 222 -4.10 15.43 -13.08
N GLU A 223 -2.89 15.72 -12.60
CA GLU A 223 -1.90 16.43 -13.44
C GLU A 223 -1.21 15.46 -14.41
N LEU A 224 -1.17 14.16 -14.08
CA LEU A 224 -0.64 13.13 -14.97
C LEU A 224 -1.51 12.98 -16.22
N ARG A 225 -0.89 13.17 -17.38
CA ARG A 225 -1.47 12.90 -18.69
C ARG A 225 -0.82 11.69 -19.34
N TYR A 226 -1.58 11.00 -20.17
CA TYR A 226 -1.10 9.80 -20.86
C TYR A 226 0.14 10.09 -21.72
N ALA A 227 0.17 11.25 -22.39
CA ALA A 227 1.28 11.68 -23.23
C ALA A 227 2.59 11.87 -22.45
N ASP A 228 2.52 12.27 -21.18
CA ASP A 228 3.68 12.47 -20.30
C ASP A 228 4.09 11.17 -19.60
N TRP A 229 3.12 10.30 -19.32
CA TRP A 229 3.34 9.01 -18.69
C TRP A 229 4.00 7.99 -19.63
N TRP A 230 3.50 7.85 -20.86
CA TRP A 230 3.91 6.79 -21.79
C TRP A 230 5.43 6.73 -22.06
N PRO A 231 6.12 7.84 -22.38
CA PRO A 231 7.55 7.80 -22.75
C PRO A 231 8.48 7.29 -21.64
N VAL A 232 8.07 7.45 -20.39
CA VAL A 232 8.85 7.06 -19.20
C VAL A 232 8.39 5.73 -18.60
N ASN A 233 7.23 5.25 -19.01
CA ASN A 233 6.60 4.03 -18.52
C ASN A 233 6.02 3.17 -19.67
N PRO A 234 6.81 2.85 -20.72
CA PRO A 234 6.32 1.98 -21.77
C PRO A 234 5.99 0.57 -21.20
N PRO A 235 5.00 -0.14 -21.78
CA PRO A 235 4.67 -1.51 -21.43
C PRO A 235 5.87 -2.41 -21.71
N HIS A 236 5.93 -3.53 -20.99
CA HIS A 236 7.17 -4.30 -20.86
C HIS A 236 7.68 -4.91 -22.20
N ALA A 237 6.84 -4.99 -23.23
CA ALA A 237 7.23 -5.16 -24.63
C ALA A 237 6.01 -4.90 -25.53
N ALA A 238 6.22 -4.79 -26.85
CA ALA A 238 5.15 -4.98 -27.84
C ALA A 238 4.68 -6.43 -27.76
N ALA A 239 3.87 -6.73 -26.75
CA ALA A 239 3.51 -8.08 -26.39
C ALA A 239 2.50 -8.60 -27.41
N ALA A 240 2.69 -9.85 -27.84
CA ALA A 240 1.77 -10.45 -28.80
C ALA A 240 0.34 -10.51 -28.20
N PRO A 241 -0.70 -10.54 -29.05
CA PRO A 241 -2.08 -10.69 -28.60
C PRO A 241 -2.26 -11.94 -27.72
N ALA A 242 -3.12 -11.84 -26.71
CA ALA A 242 -3.35 -12.94 -25.77
C ALA A 242 -4.01 -14.15 -26.45
N THR A 243 -3.51 -15.37 -26.19
CA THR A 243 -4.12 -16.60 -26.71
C THR A 243 -4.41 -17.68 -25.66
N PRO A 244 -3.48 -18.25 -24.86
CA PRO A 244 -3.87 -19.25 -23.85
C PRO A 244 -4.25 -18.67 -22.47
N ASP A 245 -3.70 -17.53 -22.07
CA ASP A 245 -3.79 -17.03 -20.68
C ASP A 245 -4.77 -15.86 -20.48
N ARG A 246 -5.62 -15.63 -21.49
CA ARG A 246 -6.56 -14.50 -21.58
C ARG A 246 -7.56 -14.46 -20.43
N GLU A 247 -8.10 -15.60 -20.01
CA GLU A 247 -9.12 -15.67 -18.95
C GLU A 247 -8.55 -15.21 -17.59
N ALA A 248 -7.33 -15.66 -17.25
CA ALA A 248 -6.66 -15.24 -16.02
C ALA A 248 -6.35 -13.73 -16.01
N ALA A 249 -5.87 -13.22 -17.15
CA ALA A 249 -5.60 -11.80 -17.36
C ALA A 249 -6.86 -10.92 -17.20
N LEU A 250 -7.98 -11.32 -17.83
CA LEU A 250 -9.26 -10.63 -17.69
C LEU A 250 -9.87 -10.76 -16.30
N GLY A 251 -9.72 -11.93 -15.65
CA GLY A 251 -10.14 -12.14 -14.26
C GLY A 251 -9.39 -11.23 -13.29
N PHE A 252 -8.08 -11.07 -13.47
CA PHE A 252 -7.28 -10.10 -12.71
C PHE A 252 -7.77 -8.66 -12.94
N ALA A 253 -7.99 -8.26 -14.20
CA ALA A 253 -8.50 -6.94 -14.52
C ALA A 253 -9.88 -6.67 -13.90
N ALA A 254 -10.82 -7.60 -14.03
CA ALA A 254 -12.15 -7.50 -13.45
C ALA A 254 -12.10 -7.34 -11.93
N LEU A 255 -11.29 -8.16 -11.24
CA LEU A 255 -11.10 -8.10 -9.79
C LEU A 255 -10.65 -6.70 -9.31
N GLU A 256 -9.64 -6.15 -9.98
CA GLU A 256 -9.08 -4.85 -9.65
C GLU A 256 -10.05 -3.70 -9.98
N ILE A 257 -10.81 -3.79 -11.09
CA ILE A 257 -11.88 -2.84 -11.42
C ILE A 257 -13.01 -2.90 -10.38
N ILE A 258 -13.40 -4.09 -9.93
CA ILE A 258 -14.42 -4.24 -8.90
C ILE A 258 -13.91 -3.64 -7.58
N ASN A 259 -12.64 -3.85 -7.21
CA ASN A 259 -12.04 -3.20 -6.05
C ASN A 259 -12.09 -1.66 -6.17
N LEU A 260 -11.82 -1.13 -7.36
CA LEU A 260 -11.90 0.30 -7.65
C LEU A 260 -13.32 0.84 -7.48
N LEU A 261 -14.31 0.18 -8.08
CA LEU A 261 -15.70 0.67 -8.12
C LEU A 261 -16.45 0.45 -6.79
N SER A 262 -16.19 -0.67 -6.12
CA SER A 262 -16.82 -0.98 -4.84
C SER A 262 -16.17 -0.25 -3.66
N GLY A 263 -14.91 0.19 -3.83
CA GLY A 263 -14.08 0.65 -2.72
C GLY A 263 -13.81 -0.45 -1.68
N ALA A 264 -14.07 -1.72 -2.01
CA ALA A 264 -13.84 -2.84 -1.12
C ALA A 264 -12.33 -2.97 -0.84
N GLY A 265 -11.52 -2.94 -1.89
CA GLY A 265 -10.06 -2.96 -1.81
C GLY A 265 -9.41 -1.59 -1.92
N ARG A 266 -8.08 -1.57 -1.79
CA ARG A 266 -7.24 -0.45 -2.24
C ARG A 266 -6.76 -0.77 -3.66
N PRO A 267 -7.44 -0.30 -4.71
CA PRO A 267 -7.03 -0.57 -6.08
C PRO A 267 -5.62 -0.01 -6.32
N VAL A 268 -4.67 -0.90 -6.63
CA VAL A 268 -3.30 -0.57 -7.01
C VAL A 268 -3.28 0.39 -8.20
N SER A 269 -4.20 0.18 -9.15
CA SER A 269 -4.36 0.95 -10.37
C SER A 269 -4.55 2.46 -10.18
N THR A 270 -4.95 2.90 -8.98
CA THR A 270 -5.07 4.33 -8.64
C THR A 270 -3.73 5.00 -8.33
N SER A 271 -2.72 4.25 -7.92
CA SER A 271 -1.41 4.79 -7.50
C SER A 271 -0.23 4.18 -8.25
N ALA A 272 -0.48 3.16 -9.07
CA ALA A 272 0.53 2.38 -9.79
C ALA A 272 -0.09 1.71 -11.03
N VAL A 273 0.75 1.11 -11.86
CA VAL A 273 0.36 0.08 -12.81
C VAL A 273 0.45 -1.26 -12.09
N ALA A 274 -0.65 -2.01 -12.07
CA ALA A 274 -0.70 -3.36 -11.55
C ALA A 274 -0.39 -4.34 -12.68
N GLU A 275 0.63 -5.16 -12.52
CA GLU A 275 1.06 -6.12 -13.55
C GLU A 275 0.78 -7.54 -13.06
N PHE A 276 0.23 -8.38 -13.92
CA PHE A 276 -0.07 -9.78 -13.67
C PHE A 276 0.66 -10.64 -14.71
N ASP A 277 1.49 -11.56 -14.22
CA ASP A 277 2.15 -12.59 -15.02
C ASP A 277 1.34 -13.87 -14.92
N ALA A 278 0.73 -14.29 -16.03
CA ALA A 278 -0.19 -15.42 -16.03
C ALA A 278 0.50 -16.77 -15.88
N ALA A 279 1.76 -16.89 -16.33
CA ALA A 279 2.54 -18.12 -16.22
C ALA A 279 2.90 -18.44 -14.76
N THR A 280 3.17 -17.41 -13.96
CA THR A 280 3.60 -17.54 -12.56
C THR A 280 2.50 -17.21 -11.56
N GLY A 281 1.42 -16.55 -12.00
CA GLY A 281 0.40 -15.97 -11.15
C GLY A 281 0.90 -14.78 -10.30
N ALA A 282 2.08 -14.24 -10.62
CA ALA A 282 2.69 -13.17 -9.83
C ALA A 282 2.06 -11.81 -10.16
N CYS A 283 1.81 -11.02 -9.12
CA CYS A 283 1.39 -9.63 -9.26
C CYS A 283 2.55 -8.70 -8.89
N ARG A 284 2.84 -7.71 -9.74
CA ARG A 284 3.84 -6.67 -9.49
C ARG A 284 3.19 -5.29 -9.56
N ARG A 285 3.91 -4.29 -9.05
CA ARG A 285 3.49 -2.89 -9.06
C ARG A 285 4.57 -2.07 -9.71
N ARG A 286 4.21 -1.25 -10.70
CA ARG A 286 5.10 -0.28 -11.33
C ARG A 286 4.61 1.14 -11.02
N PRO A 287 5.49 2.08 -10.66
CA PRO A 287 5.07 3.42 -10.25
C PRO A 287 4.19 4.14 -11.29
N ARG A 288 3.19 4.89 -10.81
CA ARG A 288 2.31 5.74 -11.65
C ARG A 288 2.99 7.03 -12.10
N ALA A 289 3.83 7.63 -11.26
CA ALA A 289 4.47 8.91 -11.55
C ALA A 289 5.55 8.78 -12.65
N PRO A 290 5.79 9.85 -13.42
CA PRO A 290 6.94 9.91 -14.31
C PRO A 290 8.20 9.71 -13.48
N ARG A 291 9.18 8.94 -13.98
CA ARG A 291 10.52 9.01 -13.39
C ARG A 291 10.98 10.48 -13.49
N PRO A 292 11.52 11.09 -12.42
CA PRO A 292 12.07 12.43 -12.54
C PRO A 292 13.10 12.46 -13.66
N ARG A 293 13.06 13.49 -14.51
CA ARG A 293 14.08 13.68 -15.55
C ARG A 293 15.44 13.90 -14.89
N GLU A 294 16.52 13.55 -15.58
CA GLU A 294 17.88 13.90 -15.12
C GLU A 294 17.96 15.39 -14.79
N GLY A 295 18.23 15.72 -13.52
CA GLY A 295 18.35 17.09 -13.02
C GLY A 295 17.06 17.74 -12.49
N GLU A 296 15.89 17.10 -12.58
CA GLU A 296 14.69 17.56 -11.88
C GLU A 296 14.72 17.08 -10.42
N SER A 297 14.59 18.03 -9.48
CA SER A 297 14.63 17.75 -8.05
C SER A 297 13.57 16.73 -7.64
N LEU A 298 14.01 15.65 -6.97
CA LEU A 298 13.18 14.61 -6.35
C LEU A 298 12.03 15.19 -5.50
N CYS A 299 12.21 16.40 -4.96
CA CYS A 299 11.20 17.15 -4.22
C CYS A 299 9.92 17.41 -5.03
N LEU A 300 9.99 17.59 -6.36
CA LEU A 300 8.80 17.80 -7.21
C LEU A 300 8.02 16.51 -7.43
N ALA A 301 8.71 15.38 -7.60
CA ALA A 301 8.07 14.06 -7.73
C ALA A 301 7.38 13.64 -6.41
N LEU A 302 7.96 14.01 -5.27
CA LEU A 302 7.40 13.75 -3.94
C LEU A 302 6.24 14.70 -3.57
N ASP A 303 6.29 15.98 -3.97
CA ASP A 303 5.17 16.93 -3.82
C ASP A 303 3.93 16.48 -4.63
N TYR A 304 4.14 15.87 -5.80
CA TYR A 304 3.07 15.27 -6.59
C TYR A 304 2.39 14.07 -5.90
N VAL A 305 3.18 13.15 -5.33
CA VAL A 305 2.68 12.00 -4.55
C VAL A 305 1.94 12.45 -3.29
N ALA A 306 2.42 13.49 -2.62
CA ALA A 306 1.78 14.06 -1.43
C ALA A 306 0.41 14.70 -1.73
N ARG A 307 0.24 15.38 -2.87
CA ARG A 307 -1.03 16.01 -3.27
C ARG A 307 -2.13 15.02 -3.66
N GLN A 308 -1.76 13.79 -4.03
CA GLN A 308 -2.69 12.71 -4.39
C GLN A 308 -3.23 11.94 -3.17
N SER A 309 -2.65 12.16 -1.98
CA SER A 309 -3.05 11.50 -0.75
C SER A 309 -4.26 12.21 -0.16
N THR A 310 -5.43 11.55 -0.11
CA THR A 310 -6.68 12.15 0.39
C THR A 310 -6.60 12.39 1.91
N PRO A 311 -7.02 13.57 2.40
CA PRO A 311 -7.05 13.87 3.82
C PRO A 311 -8.40 13.41 4.39
N ASP A 312 -8.53 12.14 4.77
CA ASP A 312 -9.51 11.72 5.78
C ASP A 312 -9.44 10.21 6.01
N SER A 313 -8.78 9.81 7.08
CA SER A 313 -9.19 8.69 7.94
C SER A 313 -8.26 8.63 9.15
N GLN A 314 -8.82 8.37 10.32
CA GLN A 314 -8.06 8.06 11.52
C GLN A 314 -7.24 6.79 11.28
N LEU A 315 -5.93 6.88 11.49
CA LEU A 315 -4.96 5.82 11.19
C LEU A 315 -4.48 5.11 12.46
N PRO A 316 -4.12 3.82 12.39
CA PRO A 316 -3.72 3.03 13.55
C PRO A 316 -2.37 3.49 14.10
N GLN A 317 -2.23 3.50 15.42
CA GLN A 317 -0.93 3.68 16.08
C GLN A 317 0.00 2.51 15.74
N PHE A 318 1.11 2.79 15.05
CA PHE A 318 2.22 1.85 14.97
C PHE A 318 3.39 2.32 15.83
N LEU A 319 3.82 1.39 16.68
CA LEU A 319 5.04 1.43 17.45
C LEU A 319 6.23 1.41 16.49
N LEU A 320 7.17 2.30 16.78
CA LEU A 320 8.60 2.16 16.53
C LEU A 320 9.01 0.67 16.64
N ALA A 321 9.97 0.23 15.83
CA ALA A 321 10.71 -1.00 16.14
C ALA A 321 11.01 -1.03 17.66
N PRO A 322 10.93 -2.20 18.34
CA PRO A 322 11.13 -2.26 19.78
C PRO A 322 12.37 -1.44 20.13
N GLU A 323 12.25 -0.52 21.11
CA GLU A 323 13.37 0.34 21.50
C GLU A 323 14.60 -0.56 21.63
N PRO A 324 15.61 -0.35 20.75
CA PRO A 324 16.73 -1.26 20.69
C PRO A 324 17.42 -1.24 22.05
N ASP A 325 17.77 -2.44 22.54
CA ASP A 325 18.47 -2.57 23.82
C ASP A 325 19.71 -1.64 23.78
N PRO A 326 19.78 -0.61 24.66
CA PRO A 326 20.90 0.33 24.68
C PRO A 326 22.26 -0.36 24.84
N THR A 327 22.27 -1.58 25.35
CA THR A 327 23.48 -2.38 25.56
C THR A 327 23.93 -3.16 24.32
N ALA A 328 23.11 -3.19 23.26
CA ALA A 328 23.42 -3.82 21.96
C ALA A 328 24.06 -2.84 20.94
N ILE A 329 24.48 -1.65 21.40
CA ILE A 329 25.18 -0.67 20.56
C ILE A 329 26.63 -1.11 20.45
N GLU A 330 26.98 -1.71 19.32
CA GLU A 330 28.39 -1.93 18.99
C GLU A 330 28.99 -0.63 18.42
N PRO A 331 30.16 -0.19 18.89
CA PRO A 331 30.87 0.92 18.28
C PRO A 331 31.23 0.57 16.84
N VAL A 332 30.95 1.49 15.92
CA VAL A 332 31.20 1.31 14.49
C VAL A 332 32.70 1.32 14.23
N ASP A 333 33.19 0.38 13.42
CA ASP A 333 34.57 0.35 12.93
C ASP A 333 34.89 1.49 11.92
N SER A 334 33.97 2.43 11.67
CA SER A 334 34.17 3.58 10.77
C SER A 334 33.93 4.91 11.50
N PRO A 335 34.96 5.49 12.14
CA PRO A 335 34.91 6.81 12.76
C PRO A 335 34.50 7.93 11.79
N GLU A 336 34.77 7.73 10.50
CA GLU A 336 34.44 8.66 9.43
C GLU A 336 32.94 8.69 9.14
N LEU A 337 32.29 7.52 9.08
CA LEU A 337 30.84 7.42 8.91
C LEU A 337 30.08 8.01 10.10
N THR A 338 30.55 7.76 11.33
CA THR A 338 29.96 8.38 12.52
C THR A 338 30.10 9.90 12.50
N ARG A 339 31.25 10.43 12.03
CA ARG A 339 31.46 11.89 11.88
C ARG A 339 30.54 12.49 10.82
N LEU A 340 30.36 11.80 9.68
CA LEU A 340 29.44 12.19 8.63
C LEU A 340 28.01 12.33 9.17
N LEU A 341 27.52 11.28 9.84
CA LEU A 341 26.16 11.23 10.38
C LEU A 341 25.94 12.21 11.52
N GLY A 342 26.91 12.38 12.43
CA GLY A 342 26.82 13.37 13.50
C GLY A 342 26.78 14.82 12.99
N SER A 343 27.44 15.09 11.87
CA SER A 343 27.39 16.39 11.20
C SER A 343 26.04 16.62 10.49
N ALA A 344 25.48 15.57 9.88
CA ALA A 344 24.21 15.63 9.15
C ALA A 344 22.98 15.63 10.09
N PHE A 345 23.10 14.96 11.24
CA PHE A 345 22.04 14.68 12.21
C PHE A 345 22.50 14.97 13.65
N PRO A 346 22.72 16.25 14.03
CA PRO A 346 23.10 16.59 15.40
C PRO A 346 22.02 16.13 16.41
N GLY A 347 22.42 15.88 17.66
CA GLY A 347 21.54 15.33 18.71
C GLY A 347 20.29 16.15 19.04
N ASP A 348 20.22 17.41 18.61
CA ASP A 348 19.08 18.32 18.80
C ASP A 348 18.05 18.27 17.65
N VAL A 349 18.27 17.42 16.63
CA VAL A 349 17.38 17.28 15.47
C VAL A 349 16.11 16.51 15.83
N ASP A 350 15.03 16.81 15.11
CA ASP A 350 13.72 16.19 15.27
C ASP A 350 13.80 14.65 15.33
N ARG A 351 13.28 14.07 16.43
CA ARG A 351 13.24 12.62 16.71
C ARG A 351 12.43 11.82 15.70
N SER A 352 11.69 12.50 14.82
CA SER A 352 10.98 11.89 13.71
C SER A 352 11.90 11.34 12.62
N LEU A 353 13.19 11.70 12.63
CA LEU A 353 14.14 11.39 11.58
C LEU A 353 15.04 10.21 11.94
N ASN A 354 15.06 9.20 11.09
CA ASN A 354 15.89 8.01 11.20
C ASN A 354 16.84 7.92 9.99
N ALA A 355 18.13 7.71 10.24
CA ALA A 355 19.10 7.44 9.19
C ALA A 355 19.55 5.97 9.26
N TYR A 356 19.19 5.20 8.24
CA TYR A 356 19.61 3.82 8.05
C TYR A 356 20.88 3.80 7.21
N VAL A 357 21.90 3.06 7.65
CA VAL A 357 23.17 2.98 6.93
C VAL A 357 23.49 1.55 6.58
N LEU A 358 23.76 1.31 5.31
CA LEU A 358 24.27 0.04 4.83
C LEU A 358 25.78 0.18 4.74
N GLY A 359 26.50 -0.50 5.64
CA GLY A 359 27.97 -0.47 5.74
C GLY A 359 28.64 -1.55 4.88
N GLU A 360 29.92 -1.37 4.58
CA GLU A 360 30.72 -2.21 3.65
C GLU A 360 30.61 -3.73 3.90
N ASN A 361 30.39 -4.14 5.16
CA ASN A 361 30.27 -5.54 5.56
C ASN A 361 28.86 -6.13 5.40
N ASP A 362 28.05 -5.61 4.47
CA ASP A 362 26.68 -6.06 4.18
C ASP A 362 25.68 -5.94 5.36
N GLY A 363 26.05 -5.25 6.44
CA GLY A 363 25.21 -4.94 7.59
C GLY A 363 24.32 -3.72 7.36
N ALA A 364 23.08 -3.78 7.85
CA ALA A 364 22.17 -2.65 7.89
C ALA A 364 22.17 -2.08 9.31
N HIS A 365 22.31 -0.77 9.44
CA HIS A 365 22.43 -0.12 10.73
C HIS A 365 21.44 1.03 10.86
N LEU A 366 21.01 1.36 12.09
CA LEU A 366 20.25 2.57 12.40
C LEU A 366 21.12 3.54 13.20
N TYR A 367 21.24 4.78 12.73
CA TYR A 367 21.93 5.85 13.47
C TYR A 367 21.03 6.46 14.54
N LEU A 368 21.55 6.54 15.77
CA LEU A 368 20.94 7.24 16.89
C LEU A 368 21.75 8.51 17.22
N PRO A 369 21.24 9.71 16.85
CA PRO A 369 21.90 10.98 17.15
C PRO A 369 22.24 11.17 18.63
N GLU A 370 21.33 10.78 19.53
CA GLU A 370 21.48 10.97 20.98
C GLU A 370 22.66 10.16 21.58
N LYS A 371 23.13 9.13 20.87
CA LYS A 371 24.21 8.25 21.32
C LYS A 371 25.44 8.30 20.41
N GLU A 372 25.39 9.15 19.37
CA GLU A 372 26.40 9.24 18.31
C GLU A 372 26.85 7.86 17.80
N GLY A 373 25.90 6.94 17.64
CA GLY A 373 26.20 5.52 17.41
C GLY A 373 25.24 4.86 16.41
N LEU A 374 25.71 3.79 15.78
CA LEU A 374 24.90 2.92 14.94
C LEU A 374 24.42 1.70 15.74
N ILE A 375 23.25 1.20 15.40
CA ILE A 375 22.70 -0.06 15.92
C ILE A 375 22.63 -1.04 14.77
N ASP A 376 23.22 -2.23 14.93
CA ASP A 376 23.08 -3.31 13.95
C ASP A 376 21.64 -3.82 13.90
N LEU A 377 21.08 -3.81 12.69
CA LEU A 377 19.79 -4.39 12.36
C LEU A 377 20.05 -5.82 11.85
N ALA A 378 20.47 -6.71 12.76
CA ALA A 378 20.79 -8.08 12.41
C ALA A 378 19.58 -8.79 11.74
N GLY A 379 19.84 -9.48 10.62
CA GLY A 379 18.87 -10.39 9.99
C GLY A 379 18.11 -9.86 8.77
N VAL A 380 18.45 -8.70 8.22
CA VAL A 380 17.79 -8.16 7.02
C VAL A 380 18.47 -8.64 5.72
N ALA A 381 18.42 -9.94 5.44
CA ALA A 381 19.12 -10.58 4.32
C ALA A 381 18.79 -10.01 2.93
N ASP A 382 17.64 -9.36 2.77
CA ASP A 382 17.20 -8.77 1.51
C ASP A 382 17.91 -7.43 1.21
N VAL A 383 18.42 -6.73 2.22
CA VAL A 383 19.16 -5.47 2.07
C VAL A 383 20.56 -5.70 1.53
N THR A 384 21.24 -6.76 1.99
CA THR A 384 22.52 -7.22 1.43
C THR A 384 22.40 -7.53 -0.06
N ARG A 385 21.33 -8.23 -0.47
CA ARG A 385 21.09 -8.56 -1.88
C ARG A 385 20.83 -7.30 -2.72
N TRP A 386 20.11 -6.33 -2.17
CA TRP A 386 19.87 -5.06 -2.83
C TRP A 386 21.16 -4.27 -3.03
N ARG A 387 22.00 -4.15 -1.98
CA ARG A 387 23.29 -3.42 -2.05
C ARG A 387 24.16 -3.95 -3.17
N ARG A 388 24.37 -5.27 -3.23
CA ARG A 388 25.19 -5.91 -4.27
C ARG A 388 24.66 -5.67 -5.68
N ARG A 389 23.35 -5.45 -5.84
CA ARG A 389 22.74 -5.24 -7.16
C ARG A 389 22.80 -3.78 -7.60
N HIS A 390 22.72 -2.84 -6.66
CA HIS A 390 22.47 -1.42 -6.98
C HIS A 390 23.58 -0.47 -6.53
N ALA A 391 24.38 -0.85 -5.54
CA ALA A 391 25.38 0.00 -4.90
C ALA A 391 26.68 -0.77 -4.63
N ASP A 392 27.03 -1.70 -5.52
CA ASP A 392 28.31 -2.42 -5.41
C ASP A 392 29.48 -1.43 -5.47
N GLY A 393 30.49 -1.68 -4.63
CA GLY A 393 31.65 -0.79 -4.46
C GLY A 393 31.36 0.59 -3.86
N ALA A 394 30.12 0.90 -3.45
CA ALA A 394 29.83 2.17 -2.77
C ALA A 394 30.41 2.19 -1.35
N PHE A 395 30.91 3.35 -0.92
CA PHE A 395 31.41 3.57 0.43
C PHE A 395 30.27 3.41 1.45
N ALA A 396 29.16 4.11 1.22
CA ALA A 396 27.98 4.01 2.08
C ALA A 396 26.69 4.16 1.28
N VAL A 397 25.65 3.44 1.69
CA VAL A 397 24.27 3.72 1.30
C VAL A 397 23.53 4.19 2.54
N ILE A 398 23.00 5.41 2.49
CA ILE A 398 22.31 6.03 3.60
C ILE A 398 20.86 6.27 3.19
N ALA A 399 19.95 5.55 3.83
CA ALA A 399 18.51 5.71 3.72
C ALA A 399 18.03 6.65 4.84
N VAL A 400 17.69 7.88 4.49
CA VAL A 400 17.09 8.86 5.40
C VAL A 400 15.59 8.69 5.36
N SER A 401 14.98 8.42 6.50
CA SER A 401 13.52 8.36 6.62
C SER A 401 13.01 9.34 7.65
N VAL A 402 11.86 9.96 7.37
CA VAL A 402 11.10 10.75 8.34
C VAL A 402 9.76 10.08 8.54
N THR A 403 9.46 9.76 9.80
CA THR A 403 8.14 9.28 10.22
C THR A 403 7.31 10.47 10.67
N VAL A 404 6.32 10.88 9.87
CA VAL A 404 5.39 11.96 10.23
C VAL A 404 4.39 11.42 11.26
N PRO A 405 4.41 11.85 12.53
CA PRO A 405 3.51 11.30 13.53
C PRO A 405 2.05 11.69 13.23
N ALA A 406 1.17 10.70 13.13
CA ALA A 406 -0.25 10.85 12.77
C ALA A 406 -1.09 11.78 13.69
N HIS A 407 -0.54 12.27 14.82
CA HIS A 407 -1.32 12.89 15.89
C HIS A 407 -0.75 14.18 16.51
N THR A 408 0.34 14.75 16.01
CA THR A 408 0.75 16.09 16.46
C THR A 408 0.06 17.13 15.60
N SER A 409 -0.92 17.82 16.17
CA SER A 409 -1.60 18.96 15.56
C SER A 409 -0.58 20.01 15.10
N GLY A 410 -0.18 19.97 13.83
CA GLY A 410 0.72 20.95 13.24
C GLY A 410 1.69 20.41 12.19
N THR A 411 2.06 19.12 12.22
CA THR A 411 3.03 18.57 11.26
C THR A 411 2.31 17.98 10.05
N THR A 412 2.44 18.63 8.90
CA THR A 412 1.85 18.18 7.64
C THR A 412 2.83 17.28 6.87
N VAL A 413 2.33 16.50 5.88
CA VAL A 413 3.20 15.76 4.94
C VAL A 413 4.22 16.69 4.28
N ARG A 414 3.83 17.94 4.02
CA ARG A 414 4.72 18.99 3.50
C ARG A 414 5.87 19.29 4.47
N ASP A 415 5.59 19.40 5.77
CA ASP A 415 6.62 19.63 6.78
C ASP A 415 7.56 18.42 6.86
N GLY A 416 7.02 17.20 6.80
CA GLY A 416 7.82 15.98 6.66
C GLY A 416 8.78 16.01 5.47
N LEU A 417 8.28 16.42 4.29
CA LEU A 417 9.09 16.56 3.07
C LEU A 417 10.18 17.62 3.22
N LEU A 418 9.87 18.77 3.82
CA LEU A 418 10.84 19.83 4.09
C LEU A 418 11.92 19.35 5.08
N HIS A 419 11.54 18.58 6.09
CA HIS A 419 12.47 18.00 7.05
C HIS A 419 13.39 16.94 6.41
N THR A 420 12.84 16.02 5.61
CA THR A 420 13.64 15.04 4.85
C THR A 420 14.60 15.74 3.90
N GLY A 421 14.13 16.70 3.11
CA GLY A 421 14.96 17.44 2.16
C GLY A 421 16.07 18.23 2.86
N ALA A 422 15.78 18.90 3.98
CA ALA A 422 16.80 19.62 4.75
C ALA A 422 17.85 18.67 5.36
N ALA A 423 17.43 17.49 5.80
CA ALA A 423 18.33 16.45 6.28
C ALA A 423 19.24 15.90 5.19
N VAL A 424 18.69 15.61 4.01
CA VAL A 424 19.50 15.17 2.87
C VAL A 424 20.49 16.24 2.45
N GLN A 425 20.09 17.52 2.38
CA GLN A 425 21.03 18.61 2.07
C GLN A 425 22.18 18.71 3.09
N ARG A 426 21.91 18.52 4.39
CA ARG A 426 22.97 18.47 5.41
C ARG A 426 23.89 17.26 5.22
N LEU A 427 23.32 16.10 4.89
CA LEU A 427 24.09 14.90 4.59
C LEU A 427 24.99 15.10 3.36
N LEU A 428 24.49 15.73 2.30
CA LEU A 428 25.26 16.04 1.10
C LEU A 428 26.40 17.03 1.38
N ALA A 429 26.15 18.06 2.17
CA ALA A 429 27.18 19.01 2.57
C ALA A 429 28.28 18.33 3.41
N ALA A 430 27.89 17.52 4.39
CA ALA A 430 28.84 16.78 5.22
C ALA A 430 29.63 15.73 4.42
N ALA A 431 29.02 15.12 3.41
CA ALA A 431 29.69 14.20 2.48
C ALA A 431 30.74 14.93 1.65
N ALA A 432 30.41 16.12 1.12
CA ALA A 432 31.34 16.93 0.34
C ALA A 432 32.55 17.39 1.18
N ASP A 433 32.35 17.74 2.46
CA ASP A 433 33.44 18.11 3.37
C ASP A 433 34.42 16.95 3.64
N LEU A 434 33.96 15.71 3.43
CA LEU A 434 34.77 14.48 3.52
C LEU A 434 35.28 13.99 2.15
N GLY A 435 35.08 14.76 1.07
CA GLY A 435 35.49 14.35 -0.28
C GLY A 435 34.66 13.21 -0.88
N LEU A 436 33.50 12.90 -0.31
CA LEU A 436 32.57 11.91 -0.83
C LEU A 436 31.65 12.55 -1.89
N HIS A 437 31.33 11.81 -2.95
CA HIS A 437 30.41 12.27 -3.99
C HIS A 437 29.17 11.38 -4.05
N VAL A 438 28.06 11.96 -4.47
CA VAL A 438 26.79 11.25 -4.64
C VAL A 438 26.81 10.48 -5.95
N ARG A 439 26.46 9.19 -5.89
CA ARG A 439 26.24 8.38 -7.09
C ARG A 439 24.85 8.70 -7.67
N ASP A 440 24.82 9.34 -8.83
CA ASP A 440 23.57 9.63 -9.54
C ASP A 440 22.85 8.35 -10.00
N GLY A 441 21.51 8.39 -10.06
CA GLY A 441 20.72 7.40 -10.81
C GLY A 441 19.97 6.30 -10.03
N LEU A 442 19.83 6.39 -8.70
CA LEU A 442 19.21 5.33 -7.88
C LEU A 442 17.75 5.59 -7.43
N ALA A 443 17.11 6.63 -7.94
CA ALA A 443 15.70 6.95 -7.62
C ALA A 443 14.71 5.81 -7.97
N GLY A 444 15.08 4.89 -8.86
CA GLY A 444 14.25 3.75 -9.27
C GLY A 444 14.19 2.58 -8.27
N SER A 445 15.06 2.54 -7.25
CA SER A 445 15.20 1.39 -6.34
C SER A 445 14.65 1.63 -4.91
N LEU A 446 13.96 2.76 -4.71
CA LEU A 446 13.36 3.16 -3.43
C LEU A 446 12.30 2.17 -2.93
N GLY A 447 11.46 1.64 -3.83
CA GLY A 447 10.43 0.65 -3.49
C GLY A 447 11.04 -0.67 -3.01
N ASP A 448 12.01 -1.19 -3.75
CA ASP A 448 12.68 -2.46 -3.44
C ASP A 448 13.46 -2.40 -2.11
N LEU A 449 14.09 -1.25 -1.79
CA LEU A 449 14.79 -1.08 -0.52
C LEU A 449 13.82 -0.84 0.66
N GLY A 450 12.74 -0.10 0.44
CA GLY A 450 11.67 0.07 1.43
C GLY A 450 11.07 -1.28 1.83
N ASP A 451 10.75 -2.12 0.85
CA ASP A 451 10.29 -3.50 1.08
C ASP A 451 11.35 -4.35 1.80
N ALA A 452 12.62 -4.26 1.40
CA ALA A 452 13.71 -5.00 2.03
C ALA A 452 13.97 -4.57 3.49
N LEU A 453 13.81 -3.28 3.82
CA LEU A 453 13.93 -2.74 5.18
C LEU A 453 12.66 -2.97 6.02
N GLY A 454 11.61 -3.58 5.45
CA GLY A 454 10.31 -3.71 6.11
C GLY A 454 9.59 -2.36 6.32
N LEU A 455 10.09 -1.31 5.67
CA LEU A 455 9.51 0.03 5.60
C LEU A 455 8.48 0.04 4.47
N LEU A 456 7.39 -0.72 4.64
CA LEU A 456 6.25 -0.63 3.72
C LEU A 456 5.87 0.85 3.56
N PRO A 457 5.45 1.31 2.37
CA PRO A 457 4.98 2.66 2.16
C PRO A 457 3.61 2.82 2.84
N HIS A 458 3.62 2.99 4.15
CA HIS A 458 2.57 3.69 4.85
C HIS A 458 2.69 5.16 4.46
N ALA A 459 1.56 5.86 4.30
CA ALA A 459 1.48 7.25 3.81
C ALA A 459 2.22 8.30 4.70
N GLU A 460 2.97 7.85 5.70
CA GLU A 460 3.56 8.64 6.78
C GLU A 460 5.10 8.51 6.85
N THR A 461 5.71 7.62 6.05
CA THR A 461 7.18 7.48 6.01
C THR A 461 7.73 7.98 4.68
N LEU A 462 8.47 9.08 4.74
CA LEU A 462 9.18 9.64 3.58
C LEU A 462 10.60 9.09 3.60
N LEU A 463 10.98 8.31 2.58
CA LEU A 463 12.28 7.66 2.48
C LEU A 463 13.07 8.27 1.31
N GLU A 464 14.31 8.66 1.56
CA GLU A 464 15.27 9.11 0.56
C GLU A 464 16.58 8.34 0.72
N ILE A 465 17.18 7.91 -0.40
CA ILE A 465 18.40 7.11 -0.39
C ILE A 465 19.52 7.93 -1.02
N VAL A 466 20.61 8.09 -0.28
CA VAL A 466 21.85 8.71 -0.75
C VAL A 466 22.91 7.61 -0.83
N VAL A 467 23.51 7.45 -2.00
CA VAL A 467 24.65 6.54 -2.18
C VAL A 467 25.90 7.38 -2.35
N LEU A 468 26.90 7.11 -1.53
CA LEU A 468 28.13 7.86 -1.45
C LEU A 468 29.30 7.00 -1.94
N ASP A 469 30.10 7.59 -2.80
CA ASP A 469 31.34 7.03 -3.35
C ASP A 469 32.55 7.85 -2.93
N ARG A 470 33.70 7.19 -2.88
CA ARG A 470 35.01 7.85 -2.80
C ARG A 470 35.54 8.12 -4.20
N GLU A 471 36.25 9.21 -4.40
CA GLU A 471 36.95 9.45 -5.67
C GLU A 471 37.93 8.29 -5.96
N PRO A 472 38.01 7.80 -7.21
CA PRO A 472 38.94 6.74 -7.57
C PRO A 472 40.38 7.17 -7.26
N GLY A 473 41.00 6.55 -6.25
CA GLY A 473 42.39 6.80 -5.86
C GLY A 473 42.61 7.40 -4.46
N ASP A 474 41.54 7.67 -3.69
CA ASP A 474 41.67 8.09 -2.29
C ASP A 474 41.57 6.87 -1.33
N GLU A 475 42.73 6.27 -1.02
CA GLU A 475 42.86 5.09 -0.13
C GLU A 475 42.92 5.46 1.38
N ARG A 476 42.63 6.72 1.76
CA ARG A 476 42.80 7.20 3.14
C ARG A 476 41.81 6.69 4.17
#